data_AF-A0A2E9J4I4-F1
#
_entry.id   AF-A0A2E9J4I4-F1
#
_cell.length_a   1.000
_cell.length_b   1.000
_cell.length_c   1.000
_cell.angle_alpha   90.00
_cell.angle_beta   90.00
_cell.angle_gamma   90.00
#
_symmetry.space_group_name_H-M   'P 1'
#
loop_
_entity.id
_entity.type
_entity.pdbx_description
1 polymer ?
#
loop_
_entity_poly.entity_id
_entity_poly.type
_entity_poly.pdbx_seq_one_letter_code
_entity_poly.pdbx_strand_id
1 'polypeptide(L)'
;MKTIFTALLIFLFNTTSNAAMSPRFYETEILGNWICKDFYPGYAAFEMIRYKKDGTWNSFGELIVDFPIEENKVKVVYSALGSGVWEIEDQNLVSMIDFIKVTNRNHPWLDQYFNMQEQFTLNERNSEQIMVLADDYINLQPSSGKPYECFKVEI
;
A
#
# COMPACT_ATOMS: atom_id res chain seq x y z
N MET A 1 44.46 -36.57 -43.40
CA MET A 1 43.93 -37.38 -42.27
C MET A 1 43.23 -36.44 -41.30
N LYS A 2 41.99 -36.79 -40.95
CA LYS A 2 41.00 -35.95 -40.25
C LYS A 2 41.42 -35.67 -38.79
N THR A 3 41.41 -34.41 -38.38
CA THR A 3 41.30 -34.01 -36.96
C THR A 3 39.90 -33.47 -36.73
N ILE A 4 39.13 -34.17 -35.90
CA ILE A 4 37.80 -33.76 -35.45
C ILE A 4 38.04 -32.85 -34.23
N PHE A 5 37.71 -31.56 -34.36
CA PHE A 5 37.67 -30.63 -33.23
C PHE A 5 36.22 -30.49 -32.76
N THR A 6 35.94 -31.04 -31.58
CA THR A 6 34.67 -30.95 -30.88
C THR A 6 34.52 -29.55 -30.30
N ALA A 7 33.53 -28.78 -30.73
CA ALA A 7 33.18 -27.50 -30.14
C ALA A 7 32.25 -27.72 -28.94
N LEU A 8 32.74 -27.38 -27.74
CA LEU A 8 31.97 -27.37 -26.49
C LEU A 8 31.30 -25.99 -26.36
N LEU A 9 29.99 -25.90 -26.66
CA LEU A 9 29.19 -24.71 -26.38
C LEU A 9 28.90 -24.62 -24.88
N ILE A 10 29.51 -23.65 -24.20
CA ILE A 10 29.15 -23.26 -22.84
C ILE A 10 27.99 -22.26 -22.96
N PHE A 11 26.77 -22.72 -22.70
CA PHE A 11 25.63 -21.83 -22.44
C PHE A 11 25.83 -21.18 -21.07
N LEU A 12 26.29 -19.94 -21.06
CA LEU A 12 26.23 -19.09 -19.87
C LEU A 12 24.79 -18.64 -19.69
N PHE A 13 24.07 -19.29 -18.79
CA PHE A 13 22.81 -18.76 -18.26
C PHE A 13 23.16 -17.49 -17.47
N ASN A 14 22.83 -16.32 -18.03
CA ASN A 14 22.78 -15.08 -17.26
C ASN A 14 21.59 -15.18 -16.29
N THR A 15 21.83 -15.73 -15.10
CA THR A 15 20.92 -15.54 -13.98
C THR A 15 21.09 -14.10 -13.52
N THR A 16 20.19 -13.21 -13.94
CA THR A 16 20.04 -11.91 -13.28
C THR A 16 19.58 -12.19 -11.86
N SER A 17 20.52 -12.25 -10.91
CA SER A 17 20.20 -12.26 -9.49
C SER A 17 19.62 -10.89 -9.16
N ASN A 18 18.30 -10.77 -9.13
CA ASN A 18 17.65 -9.72 -8.34
C ASN A 18 17.97 -10.05 -6.89
N ALA A 19 19.10 -9.56 -6.40
CA ALA A 19 19.44 -9.63 -4.99
C ALA A 19 18.38 -8.80 -4.25
N ALA A 20 17.48 -9.48 -3.54
CA ALA A 20 16.59 -8.86 -2.60
C ALA A 20 17.42 -8.01 -1.62
N MET A 21 17.04 -6.75 -1.42
CA MET A 21 17.67 -5.92 -0.40
C MET A 21 17.46 -6.56 0.98
N SER A 22 18.39 -6.32 1.92
CA SER A 22 18.25 -6.82 3.28
C SER A 22 16.97 -6.26 3.92
N PRO A 23 16.18 -7.07 4.66
CA PRO A 23 15.00 -6.58 5.40
C PRO A 23 15.30 -5.35 6.27
N ARG A 24 16.52 -5.30 6.84
CA ARG A 24 16.99 -4.18 7.66
C ARG A 24 17.02 -2.84 6.91
N PHE A 25 17.26 -2.84 5.60
CA PHE A 25 17.19 -1.63 4.78
C PHE A 25 15.75 -1.11 4.72
N TYR A 26 14.79 -2.00 4.42
CA TYR A 26 13.39 -1.62 4.36
C TYR A 26 12.87 -1.10 5.71
N GLU A 27 13.22 -1.78 6.80
CA GLU A 27 12.84 -1.38 8.16
C GLU A 27 13.34 0.01 8.55
N THR A 28 14.48 0.48 8.00
CA THR A 28 15.00 1.82 8.28
C THR A 28 14.41 2.88 7.35
N GLU A 29 14.32 2.58 6.06
CA GLU A 29 13.91 3.58 5.06
C GLU A 29 12.41 3.90 5.10
N ILE A 30 11.57 2.92 5.49
CA ILE A 30 10.12 3.12 5.60
C ILE A 30 9.73 4.05 6.77
N LEU A 31 10.63 4.32 7.71
CA LEU A 31 10.32 5.16 8.87
C LEU A 31 10.06 6.61 8.45
N GLY A 32 9.02 7.20 9.03
CA GLY A 32 8.67 8.59 8.80
C GLY A 32 7.18 8.79 8.51
N ASN A 33 6.83 9.99 8.08
CA ASN A 33 5.49 10.32 7.63
C ASN A 33 5.43 10.24 6.11
N TRP A 34 4.34 9.70 5.59
CA TRP A 34 4.10 9.46 4.19
C TRP A 34 2.72 9.97 3.83
N ILE A 35 2.61 10.53 2.63
CA ILE A 35 1.33 10.83 2.00
C ILE A 35 1.11 9.84 0.88
N CYS A 36 0.14 8.95 1.05
CA CYS A 36 -0.30 7.99 0.06
C CYS A 36 -1.52 8.54 -0.69
N LYS A 37 -1.55 8.35 -2.01
CA LYS A 37 -2.67 8.82 -2.84
C LYS A 37 -3.10 7.74 -3.81
N ASP A 38 -4.41 7.60 -3.96
CA ASP A 38 -4.98 6.73 -4.97
C ASP A 38 -6.19 7.40 -5.64
N PHE A 39 -6.17 7.47 -6.98
CA PHE A 39 -7.19 8.14 -7.77
C PHE A 39 -7.72 7.23 -8.88
N TYR A 40 -9.04 7.19 -9.01
CA TYR A 40 -9.75 6.57 -10.13
C TYR A 40 -10.98 7.42 -10.50
N PRO A 41 -11.58 7.21 -11.67
CA PRO A 41 -12.87 7.81 -11.99
C PRO A 41 -13.93 7.46 -10.92
N GLY A 42 -14.41 8.46 -10.19
CA GLY A 42 -15.40 8.29 -9.12
C GLY A 42 -14.83 7.87 -7.75
N TYR A 43 -13.50 7.84 -7.60
CA TYR A 43 -12.84 7.50 -6.34
C TYR A 43 -11.56 8.34 -6.16
N ALA A 44 -11.37 8.90 -4.97
CA ALA A 44 -10.12 9.49 -4.56
C ALA A 44 -9.86 9.17 -3.10
N ALA A 45 -8.70 8.61 -2.80
CA ALA A 45 -8.23 8.39 -1.45
C ALA A 45 -6.92 9.15 -1.21
N PHE A 46 -6.83 9.72 -0.03
CA PHE A 46 -5.66 10.39 0.50
C PHE A 46 -5.42 9.89 1.90
N GLU A 47 -4.22 9.45 2.20
CA GLU A 47 -3.82 9.04 3.54
C GLU A 47 -2.50 9.70 3.92
N MET A 48 -2.43 10.22 5.14
CA MET A 48 -1.18 10.51 5.81
C MET A 48 -0.91 9.42 6.84
N ILE A 49 0.11 8.61 6.62
CA ILE A 49 0.50 7.51 7.49
C ILE A 49 1.90 7.74 8.06
N ARG A 50 2.10 7.38 9.33
CA ARG A 50 3.39 7.44 9.99
C ARG A 50 3.82 6.04 10.43
N TYR A 51 4.92 5.53 9.88
CA TYR A 51 5.57 4.30 10.38
C TYR A 51 6.61 4.66 11.45
N LYS A 52 6.50 4.02 12.61
CA LYS A 52 7.37 4.26 13.77
C LYS A 52 8.29 3.08 14.00
N LYS A 53 9.44 3.38 14.61
CA LYS A 53 10.51 2.41 14.92
C LYS A 53 10.06 1.28 15.87
N ASP A 54 8.99 1.49 16.64
CA ASP A 54 8.42 0.48 17.55
C ASP A 54 7.51 -0.54 16.84
N GLY A 55 7.42 -0.49 15.50
CA GLY A 55 6.57 -1.39 14.71
C GLY A 55 5.10 -0.95 14.67
N THR A 56 4.77 0.25 15.18
CA THR A 56 3.41 0.80 15.09
C THR A 56 3.28 1.82 13.96
N TRP A 57 2.06 1.99 13.47
CA TRP A 57 1.69 3.10 12.60
C TRP A 57 0.42 3.80 13.10
N ASN A 58 0.29 5.07 12.73
CA ASN A 58 -0.96 5.80 12.84
C ASN A 58 -1.23 6.54 11.53
N SER A 59 -2.50 6.65 11.15
CA SER A 59 -2.86 7.37 9.95
C SER A 59 -4.13 8.19 10.12
N PHE A 60 -4.26 9.19 9.26
CA PHE A 60 -5.52 9.85 8.99
C PHE A 60 -5.66 10.07 7.50
N GLY A 61 -6.88 10.04 7.00
CA GLY A 61 -7.13 10.16 5.58
C GLY A 61 -8.53 10.60 5.24
N GLU A 62 -8.71 10.87 3.96
CA GLU A 62 -10.00 11.15 3.35
C GLU A 62 -10.24 10.21 2.17
N LEU A 63 -11.48 9.77 2.05
CA LEU A 63 -11.95 8.94 0.95
C LEU A 63 -13.17 9.61 0.34
N ILE A 64 -13.10 9.91 -0.95
CA ILE A 64 -14.15 10.53 -1.74
C ILE A 64 -14.63 9.51 -2.76
N VAL A 65 -15.93 9.18 -2.72
CA VAL A 65 -16.52 8.18 -3.62
C VAL A 65 -17.81 8.72 -4.23
N ASP A 66 -17.98 8.50 -5.52
CA ASP A 66 -19.24 8.77 -6.21
C ASP A 66 -20.19 7.57 -6.02
N PHE A 67 -21.23 7.74 -5.21
CA PHE A 67 -22.27 6.74 -5.00
C PHE A 67 -23.34 6.86 -6.09
N PRO A 68 -23.67 5.76 -6.80
CA PRO A 68 -24.82 5.73 -7.68
C PRO A 68 -26.10 5.69 -6.84
N ILE A 69 -26.97 6.68 -7.00
CA ILE A 69 -28.26 6.76 -6.32
C ILE A 69 -29.32 7.08 -7.37
N GLU A 70 -30.15 6.07 -7.66
CA GLU A 70 -31.13 6.11 -8.75
C GLU A 70 -30.44 6.46 -10.09
N GLU A 71 -30.88 7.53 -10.76
CA GLU A 71 -30.31 8.00 -12.03
C GLU A 71 -29.16 9.02 -11.84
N ASN A 72 -28.81 9.36 -10.58
CA ASN A 72 -27.81 10.37 -10.25
C ASN A 72 -26.56 9.77 -9.58
N LYS A 73 -25.53 10.62 -9.43
CA LYS A 73 -24.34 10.32 -8.64
C LYS A 73 -24.19 11.34 -7.52
N VAL A 74 -23.99 10.85 -6.30
CA VAL A 74 -23.74 11.68 -5.12
C VAL A 74 -22.30 11.49 -4.67
N LYS A 75 -21.57 12.60 -4.55
CA LYS A 75 -20.20 12.59 -4.05
C LYS A 75 -20.18 12.53 -2.52
N VAL A 76 -19.73 11.42 -1.97
CA VAL A 76 -19.65 11.19 -0.54
C VAL A 76 -18.21 11.33 -0.08
N VAL A 77 -18.01 12.02 1.04
CA VAL A 77 -16.70 12.24 1.64
C VAL A 77 -16.66 11.54 2.99
N TYR A 78 -15.70 10.64 3.17
CA TYR A 78 -15.40 9.98 4.44
C TYR A 78 -14.07 10.48 4.97
N SER A 79 -13.97 10.64 6.28
CA SER A 79 -12.68 10.76 6.98
C SER A 79 -12.37 9.46 7.70
N ALA A 80 -11.13 9.01 7.68
CA ALA A 80 -10.65 7.85 8.42
C ALA A 80 -9.53 8.24 9.38
N LEU A 81 -9.55 7.65 10.58
CA LEU A 81 -8.48 7.70 11.57
C LEU A 81 -8.12 6.26 11.92
N GLY A 82 -6.86 5.87 11.75
CA GLY A 82 -6.41 4.49 11.94
C GLY A 82 -5.15 4.37 12.78
N SER A 83 -4.99 3.22 13.40
CA SER A 83 -3.72 2.75 13.95
C SER A 83 -3.56 1.25 13.74
N GLY A 84 -2.31 0.80 13.89
CA GLY A 84 -2.00 -0.59 13.79
C GLY A 84 -0.51 -0.87 13.95
N VAL A 85 -0.13 -2.07 13.52
CA VAL A 85 1.25 -2.53 13.50
C VAL A 85 1.71 -2.81 12.08
N TRP A 86 3.02 -2.76 11.86
CA TRP A 86 3.67 -3.08 10.61
C TRP A 86 4.96 -3.86 10.83
N GLU A 87 5.33 -4.66 9.84
CA GLU A 87 6.61 -5.37 9.74
C GLU A 87 7.02 -5.55 8.28
N ILE A 88 8.28 -5.91 8.03
CA ILE A 88 8.76 -6.27 6.70
C ILE A 88 8.99 -7.78 6.62
N GLU A 89 8.31 -8.45 5.70
CA GLU A 89 8.49 -9.88 5.45
C GLU A 89 8.77 -10.11 3.96
N ASP A 90 9.94 -10.64 3.61
CA ASP A 90 10.31 -11.01 2.24
C ASP A 90 10.06 -9.88 1.20
N GLN A 91 10.42 -8.64 1.54
CA GLN A 91 10.18 -7.41 0.74
C GLN A 91 8.70 -6.97 0.64
N ASN A 92 7.85 -7.48 1.52
CA ASN A 92 6.48 -7.01 1.66
C ASN A 92 6.34 -6.16 2.91
N LEU A 93 5.55 -5.10 2.80
CA LEU A 93 4.99 -4.42 3.94
C LEU A 93 3.81 -5.25 4.43
N VAL A 94 3.96 -5.85 5.61
CA VAL A 94 2.86 -6.54 6.28
C VAL A 94 2.28 -5.59 7.31
N SER A 95 0.99 -5.30 7.20
CA SER A 95 0.28 -4.37 8.07
C SER A 95 -0.95 -5.02 8.68
N MET A 96 -1.28 -4.61 9.90
CA MET A 96 -2.47 -5.04 10.61
C MET A 96 -3.10 -3.86 11.31
N ILE A 97 -4.37 -3.58 11.02
CA ILE A 97 -5.15 -2.49 11.62
C ILE A 97 -5.70 -2.98 12.96
N ASP A 98 -5.37 -2.31 14.06
CA ASP A 98 -5.93 -2.61 15.39
C ASP A 98 -7.13 -1.72 15.75
N PHE A 99 -7.18 -0.52 15.15
CA PHE A 99 -8.22 0.45 15.35
C PHE A 99 -8.45 1.25 14.07
N ILE A 100 -9.71 1.46 13.73
CA ILE A 100 -10.10 2.42 12.70
C ILE A 100 -11.43 3.05 13.04
N LYS A 101 -11.52 4.36 12.81
CA LYS A 101 -12.75 5.14 12.87
C LYS A 101 -12.98 5.82 11.55
N VAL A 102 -14.08 5.47 10.89
CA VAL A 102 -14.55 6.10 9.65
C VAL A 102 -15.74 6.98 9.97
N THR A 103 -15.83 8.14 9.31
CA THR A 103 -16.95 9.07 9.51
C THR A 103 -17.36 9.66 8.17
N ASN A 104 -18.62 9.46 7.81
CA ASN A 104 -19.23 10.15 6.68
C ASN A 104 -19.42 11.64 7.01
N ARG A 105 -18.84 12.51 6.19
CA ARG A 105 -18.71 13.94 6.47
C ARG A 105 -19.85 14.77 5.92
N ASN A 106 -20.51 14.30 4.85
CA ASN A 106 -21.45 15.13 4.09
C ASN A 106 -22.80 14.45 3.80
N HIS A 107 -22.90 13.12 3.91
CA HIS A 107 -24.16 12.39 3.73
C HIS A 107 -24.36 11.28 4.80
N PRO A 108 -24.37 11.59 6.12
CA PRO A 108 -24.42 10.55 7.17
C PRO A 108 -25.63 9.60 7.09
N TRP A 109 -26.71 10.02 6.43
CA TRP A 109 -27.88 9.16 6.20
C TRP A 109 -27.55 7.92 5.36
N LEU A 110 -26.51 7.97 4.51
CA LEU A 110 -26.08 6.82 3.70
C LEU A 110 -25.50 5.70 4.56
N ASP A 111 -25.02 5.99 5.77
CA ASP A 111 -24.43 4.97 6.64
C ASP A 111 -25.47 3.94 7.11
N GLN A 112 -26.78 4.24 6.98
CA GLN A 112 -27.87 3.29 7.23
C GLN A 112 -27.97 2.20 6.14
N TYR A 113 -27.44 2.46 4.95
CA TYR A 113 -27.51 1.58 3.79
C TYR A 113 -26.15 1.02 3.40
N PHE A 114 -25.11 1.83 3.56
CA PHE A 114 -23.73 1.47 3.29
C PHE A 114 -22.84 2.11 4.36
N ASN A 115 -22.43 1.30 5.34
CA ASN A 115 -21.54 1.73 6.40
C ASN A 115 -20.08 1.47 6.01
N MET A 116 -19.34 2.53 5.70
CA MET A 116 -17.92 2.42 5.33
C MET A 116 -17.05 1.86 6.47
N GLN A 117 -17.44 2.06 7.73
CA GLN A 117 -16.72 1.50 8.88
C GLN A 117 -16.66 -0.04 8.83
N GLU A 118 -17.71 -0.67 8.32
CA GLU A 118 -17.85 -2.13 8.28
C GLU A 118 -17.05 -2.79 7.15
N GLN A 119 -16.44 -1.98 6.27
CA GLN A 119 -15.61 -2.48 5.16
C GLN A 119 -14.17 -2.80 5.61
N PHE A 120 -13.82 -2.50 6.85
CA PHE A 120 -12.49 -2.74 7.39
C PHE A 120 -12.51 -3.94 8.35
N THR A 121 -11.70 -4.95 8.06
CA THR A 121 -11.43 -6.05 8.99
C THR A 121 -10.27 -5.67 9.92
N LEU A 122 -10.51 -5.72 11.22
CA LEU A 122 -9.47 -5.50 12.23
C LEU A 122 -8.69 -6.78 12.51
N ASN A 123 -7.42 -6.63 12.87
CA ASN A 123 -6.52 -7.72 13.25
C ASN A 123 -6.28 -8.77 12.13
N GLU A 124 -6.53 -8.39 10.88
CA GLU A 124 -6.18 -9.17 9.71
C GLU A 124 -4.83 -8.69 9.15
N ARG A 125 -3.95 -9.65 8.84
CA ARG A 125 -2.64 -9.36 8.23
C ARG A 125 -2.83 -9.11 6.74
N ASN A 126 -2.56 -7.89 6.31
CA ASN A 126 -2.53 -7.49 4.91
C ASN A 126 -1.08 -7.39 4.46
N SER A 127 -0.76 -7.97 3.31
CA SER A 127 0.60 -7.96 2.75
C SER A 127 0.61 -7.24 1.41
N GLU A 128 1.52 -6.29 1.27
CA GLU A 128 1.69 -5.47 0.07
C GLU A 128 3.14 -5.53 -0.37
N GLN A 129 3.36 -5.85 -1.65
CA GLN A 129 4.70 -5.92 -2.20
C GLN A 129 5.32 -4.53 -2.31
N ILE A 130 6.52 -4.36 -1.78
CA ILE A 130 7.28 -3.12 -1.95
C ILE A 130 7.98 -3.16 -3.30
N MET A 131 7.38 -2.50 -4.29
CA MET A 131 7.90 -2.45 -5.66
C MET A 131 9.12 -1.51 -5.75
N VAL A 132 9.05 -0.40 -5.01
CA VAL A 132 10.12 0.60 -4.90
C VAL A 132 10.10 1.15 -3.48
N LEU A 133 11.28 1.29 -2.87
CA LEU A 133 11.50 2.07 -1.65
C LEU A 133 12.74 2.92 -1.82
N ALA A 134 12.55 4.24 -1.75
CA ALA A 134 13.58 5.25 -1.80
C ALA A 134 13.37 6.26 -0.67
N ASP A 135 14.34 7.16 -0.48
CA ASP A 135 14.37 8.12 0.62
C ASP A 135 13.09 8.96 0.74
N ASP A 136 12.43 9.29 -0.39
CA ASP A 136 11.25 10.15 -0.46
C ASP A 136 10.04 9.52 -1.15
N TYR A 137 10.13 8.25 -1.57
CA TYR A 137 9.12 7.60 -2.41
C TYR A 137 8.95 6.11 -2.09
N ILE A 138 7.70 5.65 -2.02
CA ILE A 138 7.33 4.23 -1.94
C ILE A 138 6.30 3.93 -3.03
N ASN A 139 6.47 2.80 -3.71
CA ASN A 139 5.43 2.19 -4.52
C ASN A 139 5.04 0.83 -3.91
N LEU A 140 3.77 0.68 -3.57
CA LEU A 140 3.22 -0.52 -2.95
C LEU A 140 2.23 -1.19 -3.91
N GLN A 141 2.35 -2.51 -4.06
CA GLN A 141 1.43 -3.34 -4.83
C GLN A 141 0.64 -4.24 -3.87
N PRO A 142 -0.66 -3.96 -3.62
CA PRO A 142 -1.50 -4.83 -2.82
C PRO A 142 -1.82 -6.14 -3.54
N SER A 143 -2.24 -7.17 -2.79
CA SER A 143 -2.66 -8.47 -3.35
C SER A 143 -3.86 -8.37 -4.29
N SER A 144 -4.69 -7.33 -4.10
CA SER A 144 -5.80 -6.98 -4.97
C SER A 144 -5.80 -5.48 -5.24
N GLY A 145 -6.04 -5.09 -6.49
CA GLY A 145 -5.99 -3.68 -6.92
C GLY A 145 -4.71 -3.32 -7.66
N LYS A 146 -4.55 -2.03 -7.96
CA LYS A 146 -3.39 -1.49 -8.67
C LYS A 146 -2.33 -1.00 -7.67
N PRO A 147 -1.08 -0.81 -8.10
CA PRO A 147 -0.07 -0.19 -7.25
C PRO A 147 -0.39 1.28 -6.95
N TYR A 148 -0.05 1.72 -5.75
CA TYR A 148 -0.21 3.12 -5.34
C TYR A 148 1.09 3.69 -4.80
N GLU A 149 1.13 5.02 -4.75
CA GLU A 149 2.34 5.78 -4.48
C GLU A 149 2.21 6.55 -3.17
N CYS A 150 3.29 6.56 -2.41
CA CYS A 150 3.44 7.34 -1.20
C CYS A 150 4.69 8.20 -1.28
N PHE A 151 4.57 9.45 -0.83
CA PHE A 151 5.66 10.43 -0.82
C PHE A 151 5.98 10.84 0.61
N LYS A 152 7.26 10.89 0.95
CA LYS A 152 7.69 11.24 2.30
C LYS A 152 7.42 12.71 2.58
N VAL A 153 7.02 13.01 3.81
CA VAL A 153 6.81 14.39 4.26
C VAL A 153 7.47 14.63 5.61
N GLU A 154 8.13 15.78 5.72
CA GLU A 154 8.63 16.31 6.97
C GLU A 154 7.51 17.12 7.63
N ILE A 155 7.23 16.83 8.91
CA ILE A 155 6.19 17.48 9.73
C ILE A 155 6.86 18.03 10.99
#